data_AF-A0AAV1JGX7-F1
#
_entry.id   AF-A0AAV1JGX7-F1
#
_cell.length_a   1.000
_cell.length_b   1.000
_cell.length_c   1.000
_cell.angle_alpha   90.00
_cell.angle_beta   90.00
_cell.angle_gamma   90.00
#
_symmetry.space_group_name_H-M   'P 1'
#
loop_
_entity.id
_entity.type
_entity.pdbx_description
1 polymer ?
#
loop_
_entity_poly.entity_id
_entity_poly.type
_entity_poly.pdbx_seq_one_letter_code
_entity_poly.pdbx_strand_id
1 'polypeptide(L)'
;MPMPPTIGHTVNFGKSLIGLIKQGFWEIPSVMCSTMCAFVGLGFGIAGLNRYNDKKGDNREYKKTYMIMRPTDPRVPLLRNPVYTKY
;
A
#
# COMPACT_ATOMS: atom_id res chain seq x y z
N MET A 1 -14.12 21.69 11.29
CA MET A 1 -14.35 20.95 12.55
C MET A 1 -15.22 21.81 13.46
N PRO A 2 -16.30 21.28 14.06
CA PRO A 2 -17.03 22.00 15.09
C PRO A 2 -16.11 22.25 16.30
N MET A 3 -16.23 23.41 16.94
CA MET A 3 -15.39 23.75 18.08
C MET A 3 -15.66 22.79 19.25
N PRO A 4 -14.62 22.22 19.88
CA PRO A 4 -14.77 21.41 21.08
C PRO A 4 -15.40 22.23 22.22
N PRO A 5 -16.18 21.61 23.11
CA PRO A 5 -16.81 22.30 24.23
C PRO A 5 -15.73 22.95 25.11
N THR A 6 -15.86 24.24 25.30
CA THR A 6 -14.98 25.05 26.16
C THR A 6 -15.55 25.08 27.58
N ILE A 7 -14.68 24.87 28.58
CA ILE A 7 -15.02 25.11 29.98
C ILE A 7 -14.16 26.31 30.41
N GLY A 8 -14.73 27.51 30.36
CA GLY A 8 -13.96 28.74 30.54
C GLY A 8 -12.95 28.95 29.41
N HIS A 9 -11.67 29.11 29.75
CA HIS A 9 -10.57 29.39 28.79
C HIS A 9 -9.93 28.13 28.20
N THR A 10 -10.25 26.95 28.74
CA THR A 10 -9.59 25.70 28.35
C THR A 10 -10.51 24.83 27.51
N VAL A 11 -9.89 24.18 26.52
CA VAL A 11 -10.54 23.24 25.63
C VAL A 11 -10.52 21.87 26.28
N ASN A 12 -11.69 21.26 26.49
CA ASN A 12 -11.78 19.97 27.16
C ASN A 12 -12.03 18.84 26.14
N PHE A 13 -11.02 17.98 25.97
CA PHE A 13 -11.16 16.76 25.17
C PHE A 13 -11.43 15.60 26.13
N GLY A 14 -12.51 14.83 25.89
CA GLY A 14 -12.85 13.69 26.74
C GLY A 14 -11.71 12.66 26.80
N LYS A 15 -11.64 11.88 27.88
CA LYS A 15 -10.57 10.89 28.13
C LYS A 15 -10.57 9.67 27.19
N SER A 16 -11.35 9.71 26.11
CA SER A 16 -11.42 8.63 25.12
C SER A 16 -10.30 8.75 24.10
N LEU A 17 -9.98 7.63 23.43
CA LEU A 17 -8.99 7.60 22.36
C LEU A 17 -9.34 8.57 21.21
N ILE A 18 -10.64 8.72 20.94
CA ILE A 18 -11.16 9.70 19.97
C ILE A 18 -10.92 11.13 20.46
N GLY A 19 -11.03 11.39 21.76
CA GLY A 19 -10.70 12.68 22.37
C GLY A 19 -9.22 13.03 22.21
N LEU A 20 -8.32 12.06 22.43
CA LEU A 20 -6.88 12.25 22.25
C LEU A 20 -6.52 12.57 20.79
N ILE A 21 -7.11 11.87 19.82
CA ILE A 21 -6.87 12.15 18.40
C ILE A 21 -7.38 13.55 18.04
N LYS A 22 -8.58 13.92 18.50
CA LYS A 22 -9.13 15.27 18.28
C LYS A 22 -8.26 16.35 18.90
N GLN A 23 -7.70 16.12 20.10
CA GLN A 23 -6.74 17.00 20.73
C GLN A 23 -5.46 17.14 19.90
N GLY A 24 -4.90 16.02 19.43
CA GLY A 24 -3.69 16.04 18.58
C GLY A 24 -3.90 16.83 17.29
N PHE A 25 -5.07 16.68 16.65
CA PHE A 25 -5.43 17.45 15.46
C PHE A 25 -5.64 18.95 15.74
N TRP A 26 -6.03 19.29 16.97
CA TRP A 26 -6.20 20.67 17.40
C TRP A 26 -4.86 21.34 17.72
N GLU A 27 -3.95 20.63 18.40
CA GLU A 27 -2.65 21.18 18.82
C GLU A 27 -1.62 21.21 17.68
N ILE A 28 -1.46 20.11 16.92
CA ILE A 28 -0.40 19.98 15.89
C ILE A 28 -0.96 19.30 14.63
N PRO A 29 -1.77 20.01 13.83
CA PRO A 29 -2.43 19.41 12.66
C PRO A 29 -1.46 18.92 11.59
N SER A 30 -0.32 19.57 11.41
CA SER A 30 0.68 19.21 10.39
C SER A 30 1.30 17.84 10.62
N VAL A 31 1.68 17.54 11.86
CA VAL A 31 2.30 16.26 12.26
C VAL A 31 1.27 15.13 12.26
N MET A 32 0.05 15.39 12.73
CA MET A 32 -1.02 14.39 12.68
C MET A 32 -1.39 14.01 11.25
N CYS A 33 -1.48 15.00 10.34
CA CYS A 33 -1.75 14.73 8.94
C CYS A 33 -0.59 13.98 8.25
N SER A 34 0.67 14.39 8.49
CA SER A 34 1.83 13.74 7.86
C SER A 34 2.00 12.28 8.31
N THR A 35 1.79 12.00 9.60
CA THR A 35 1.82 10.62 10.13
C THR A 35 0.71 9.77 9.55
N MET A 36 -0.53 10.28 9.46
CA MET A 36 -1.62 9.55 8.80
C MET A 36 -1.31 9.26 7.32
N CYS A 37 -0.76 10.22 6.58
CA CYS A 37 -0.32 10.02 5.20
C CYS A 37 0.77 8.95 5.09
N ALA A 38 1.72 8.92 6.03
CA ALA A 38 2.76 7.89 6.08
C ALA A 38 2.17 6.48 6.29
N PHE A 39 1.21 6.34 7.21
CA PHE A 39 0.52 5.06 7.43
C PHE A 39 -0.29 4.62 6.21
N VAL A 40 -0.96 5.54 5.53
CA VAL A 40 -1.68 5.25 4.29
C VAL A 40 -0.72 4.78 3.19
N GLY A 41 0.43 5.45 3.04
CA GLY A 41 1.48 5.05 2.09
C GLY A 41 2.03 3.65 2.37
N LEU A 42 2.30 3.33 3.63
CA LEU A 42 2.70 1.99 4.05
C LEU A 42 1.62 0.94 3.74
N GLY A 43 0.35 1.26 4.02
CA GLY A 43 -0.78 0.39 3.71
C GLY A 43 -0.88 0.06 2.22
N PHE A 44 -0.75 1.07 1.35
CA PHE A 44 -0.73 0.86 -0.10
C PHE A 44 0.49 0.07 -0.56
N GLY A 45 1.68 0.33 0.03
CA GLY A 45 2.90 -0.42 -0.27
C GLY A 45 2.77 -1.92 0.03
N ILE A 46 2.29 -2.25 1.23
CA ILE A 46 2.07 -3.64 1.66
C ILE A 46 0.99 -4.31 0.78
N ALA A 47 -0.14 -3.63 0.54
CA ALA A 47 -1.19 -4.18 -0.31
C ALA A 47 -0.71 -4.41 -1.76
N GLY A 48 0.13 -3.52 -2.28
CA GLY A 48 0.77 -3.67 -3.58
C GLY A 48 1.71 -4.87 -3.65
N LEU A 49 2.55 -5.05 -2.63
CA LEU A 49 3.48 -6.18 -2.52
C LEU A 49 2.74 -7.53 -2.43
N ASN A 50 1.71 -7.61 -1.59
CA ASN A 50 0.90 -8.83 -1.46
C ASN A 50 0.23 -9.18 -2.79
N ARG A 51 -0.39 -8.21 -3.47
CA ARG A 51 -0.96 -8.43 -4.80
C ARG A 51 0.07 -8.81 -5.85
N TYR A 52 1.31 -8.33 -5.74
CA TYR A 52 2.41 -8.70 -6.65
C TYR A 52 2.82 -10.17 -6.44
N ASN A 53 2.98 -10.58 -5.18
CA ASN A 53 3.35 -11.95 -4.83
C ASN A 53 2.23 -12.95 -5.19
N ASP A 54 0.98 -12.65 -4.82
CA ASP A 54 -0.17 -13.53 -5.05
C ASP A 54 -0.45 -13.78 -6.54
N LYS A 55 -0.14 -12.80 -7.40
CA LYS A 55 -0.39 -12.90 -8.86
C LYS A 55 0.76 -13.54 -9.65
N LYS A 56 1.76 -14.15 -8.99
CA LYS A 56 3.00 -14.62 -9.63
C LYS A 56 3.63 -13.48 -10.45
N GLY A 57 4.08 -12.41 -9.78
CA GLY A 57 4.68 -11.23 -10.44
C GLY A 57 5.81 -11.53 -11.44
N ASP A 58 6.50 -12.67 -11.28
CA ASP A 58 7.52 -13.20 -12.19
C ASP A 58 6.95 -13.85 -13.47
N ASN A 59 5.63 -14.02 -13.55
CA ASN A 59 4.94 -14.59 -14.69
C ASN A 59 4.49 -13.51 -15.70
N ARG A 60 5.31 -12.47 -15.84
CA ARG A 60 5.16 -11.46 -16.87
C ARG A 60 5.86 -11.99 -18.11
N GLU A 61 5.15 -12.04 -19.23
CA GLU A 61 5.75 -12.34 -20.54
C GLU A 61 7.08 -11.60 -20.63
N TYR A 62 8.19 -12.36 -20.61
CA TYR A 62 9.52 -11.79 -20.69
C TYR A 62 9.57 -11.00 -22.00
N LYS A 63 9.45 -9.67 -21.84
CA LYS A 63 9.90 -8.58 -22.70
C LYS A 63 10.01 -8.97 -24.18
N LYS A 64 9.05 -8.50 -25.01
CA LYS A 64 9.01 -8.17 -26.47
C LYS A 64 10.12 -8.60 -27.46
N THR A 65 11.31 -8.96 -26.99
CA THR A 65 12.45 -9.53 -27.69
C THR A 65 12.43 -11.05 -27.49
N TYR A 66 12.22 -11.80 -28.56
CA TYR A 66 12.20 -13.27 -28.60
C TYR A 66 13.31 -13.90 -27.74
N MET A 67 12.93 -14.44 -26.57
CA MET A 67 13.84 -15.24 -25.76
C MET A 67 13.55 -16.71 -26.01
N ILE A 68 14.50 -17.41 -26.62
CA ILE A 68 14.43 -18.86 -26.82
C ILE A 68 14.79 -19.51 -25.48
N MET A 69 13.80 -20.05 -24.78
CA MET A 69 14.00 -20.84 -23.57
C MET A 69 14.08 -22.33 -23.91
N ARG A 70 14.87 -23.09 -23.13
CA ARG A 70 14.90 -24.55 -23.25
C ARG A 70 13.56 -25.12 -22.76
N PRO A 71 12.93 -26.05 -23.48
CA PRO A 71 11.63 -26.63 -23.09
C PRO A 71 11.57 -27.25 -21.69
N THR A 72 12.70 -27.67 -21.13
CA THR A 72 12.81 -28.32 -19.82
C THR A 72 13.09 -27.37 -18.66
N ASP A 73 13.24 -26.07 -18.91
CA ASP A 73 13.52 -25.11 -17.84
C ASP A 73 12.29 -24.99 -16.91
N PRO A 74 12.45 -25.07 -15.57
CA PRO A 74 11.34 -24.97 -14.62
C PRO A 74 10.53 -23.66 -14.72
N ARG A 75 11.05 -22.64 -15.42
CA ARG A 75 10.35 -21.37 -15.69
C ARG A 75 9.39 -21.44 -16.87
N VAL A 76 9.56 -22.39 -17.80
CA VAL A 76 8.74 -22.53 -19.02
C VAL A 76 7.26 -22.86 -18.73
N PRO A 77 6.92 -23.78 -17.81
CA PRO A 77 5.52 -24.10 -17.49
C PRO A 77 4.75 -22.95 -16.84
N LEU A 78 5.46 -21.94 -16.35
CA LEU A 78 4.82 -20.79 -15.74
C LEU A 78 4.27 -19.84 -16.81
N LEU A 79 4.91 -19.76 -17.99
CA LEU A 79 4.57 -18.82 -19.05
C LEU A 79 3.09 -18.89 -19.47
N ARG A 80 2.42 -17.73 -19.51
CA ARG A 80 0.99 -17.64 -19.83
C ARG A 80 0.67 -17.89 -21.31
N ASN A 81 1.56 -17.51 -22.22
CA ASN A 81 1.38 -17.66 -23.67
C ASN A 81 2.71 -17.99 -24.38
N PRO A 82 3.17 -19.25 -24.34
CA PRO A 82 4.39 -19.65 -25.01
C PRO A 82 4.21 -19.68 -26.53
N VAL A 83 5.05 -18.93 -27.26
CA VAL A 83 5.18 -19.09 -28.72
C VAL A 83 6.18 -20.18 -29.00
N TYR A 84 5.72 -21.31 -29.54
CA TYR A 84 6.58 -22.42 -29.91
C TYR A 84 7.11 -22.23 -31.34
N THR A 85 8.42 -22.06 -31.48
CA THR A 85 9.07 -22.16 -32.78
C THR A 85 9.13 -23.64 -33.16
N LYS A 86 8.41 -24.06 -34.21
CA LYS A 86 8.59 -25.39 -34.78
C LYS A 86 9.90 -25.39 -35.59
N TYR A 87 10.80 -26.31 -35.26
CA TYR A 87 11.95 -26.64 -36.11
C TYR A 87 11.52 -27.65 -37.17
#